data_AF-A0A291LJ27-F1
#
_entry.id   AF-A0A291LJ27-F1
#
_cell.length_a   1.000
_cell.length_b   1.000
_cell.length_c   1.000
_cell.angle_alpha   90.00
_cell.angle_beta   90.00
_cell.angle_gamma   90.00
#
_symmetry.space_group_name_H-M   'P 1'
#
loop_
_entity.id
_entity.type
_entity.pdbx_description
1 polymer ?
#
loop_
_entity_poly.entity_id
_entity_poly.type
_entity_poly.pdbx_seq_one_letter_code
_entity_poly.pdbx_strand_id
1 'polypeptide(L)'
;MGLGPKGRNNLLLIAYFIIIPEFRIELHSRDTLLLRKIQSYFGLGIISERLSLNKVVYSVQSYKDIINVIIPHFDQYPLVTQKKADYLLFKQAINLLNLKAKSNIEGFRSILSLKASMNSGLSSHNKKKCIFFYKRPRWFERSEAARGNIKD
;
A
#
# COMPACT_ATOMS: atom_id res chain seq x y z
N MET A 1 -3.76 30.85 -32.28
CA MET A 1 -4.10 30.31 -30.94
C MET A 1 -3.63 28.86 -30.87
N GLY A 2 -2.42 28.64 -30.36
CA GLY A 2 -1.87 27.29 -30.23
C GLY A 2 -2.42 26.61 -28.98
N LEU A 3 -3.13 25.48 -29.16
CA LEU A 3 -3.49 24.60 -28.07
C LEU A 3 -2.20 23.95 -27.53
N GLY A 4 -1.76 24.38 -26.35
CA GLY A 4 -0.64 23.76 -25.64
C GLY A 4 -0.93 22.31 -25.25
N PRO A 5 0.09 21.50 -24.90
CA PRO A 5 -0.06 20.07 -24.63
C PRO A 5 -0.68 19.83 -23.24
N LYS A 6 -1.92 20.28 -23.01
CA LYS A 6 -2.76 19.89 -21.87
C LYS A 6 -3.72 18.80 -22.34
N GLY A 7 -3.24 17.57 -22.40
CA GLY A 7 -4.09 16.45 -22.81
C GLY A 7 -3.43 15.09 -22.88
N ARG A 8 -2.28 14.85 -22.24
CA ARG A 8 -1.70 13.50 -22.19
C ARG A 8 -2.42 12.66 -21.13
N ASN A 9 -3.53 12.05 -21.57
CA ASN A 9 -4.11 10.77 -21.16
C ASN A 9 -3.81 10.32 -19.73
N ASN A 10 -4.58 10.83 -18.77
CA ASN A 10 -4.63 10.30 -17.40
C ASN A 10 -4.86 8.78 -17.34
N LEU A 11 -5.51 8.20 -18.35
CA LEU A 11 -5.71 6.75 -18.55
C LEU A 11 -4.39 5.98 -18.74
N LEU A 12 -3.40 6.56 -19.41
CA LEU A 12 -2.09 5.91 -19.56
C LEU A 12 -1.34 5.93 -18.22
N LEU A 13 -1.38 7.04 -17.47
CA LEU A 13 -0.76 7.13 -16.14
C LEU A 13 -1.32 6.08 -15.17
N ILE A 14 -2.65 5.92 -15.07
CA ILE A 14 -3.26 4.91 -14.19
C ILE A 14 -2.92 3.47 -14.60
N ALA A 15 -2.74 3.19 -15.91
CA ALA A 15 -2.35 1.88 -16.39
C ALA A 15 -0.95 1.45 -15.91
N TYR A 16 -0.09 2.41 -15.53
CA TYR A 16 1.24 2.15 -14.99
C TYR A 16 1.30 1.99 -13.48
N PHE A 17 0.23 2.29 -12.73
CA PHE A 17 0.24 2.20 -11.28
C PHE A 17 -0.48 0.95 -10.78
N ILE A 18 0.24 0.13 -10.03
CA ILE A 18 -0.32 -1.02 -9.31
C ILE A 18 -0.49 -0.62 -7.85
N ILE A 19 -1.75 -0.64 -7.38
CA ILE A 19 -2.07 -0.51 -5.95
C ILE A 19 -1.97 -1.87 -5.30
N ILE A 20 -1.09 -2.00 -4.31
CA ILE A 20 -0.90 -3.23 -3.55
C ILE A 20 -1.33 -2.97 -2.09
N PRO A 21 -2.45 -3.57 -1.63
CA PRO A 21 -2.79 -3.56 -0.23
C PRO A 21 -1.80 -4.39 0.58
N GLU A 22 -1.50 -3.94 1.80
CA GLU A 22 -0.66 -4.72 2.71
C GLU A 22 -1.11 -4.49 4.15
N PHE A 23 -1.44 -5.57 4.85
CA PHE A 23 -1.47 -5.56 6.32
C PHE A 23 -0.06 -5.85 6.84
N ARG A 24 0.47 -5.00 7.72
CA ARG A 24 1.87 -5.08 8.18
C ARG A 24 1.99 -4.83 9.68
N ILE A 25 2.77 -5.69 10.35
CA ILE A 25 3.26 -5.48 11.71
C ILE A 25 4.79 -5.49 11.66
N GLU A 26 5.41 -4.40 12.12
CA GLU A 26 6.87 -4.27 12.20
C GLU A 26 7.27 -4.11 13.68
N LEU A 27 8.19 -4.96 14.12
CA LEU A 27 8.74 -4.98 15.48
C LEU A 27 10.27 -5.03 15.45
N HIS A 28 10.89 -4.96 16.63
CA HIS A 28 12.33 -5.17 16.79
C HIS A 28 12.68 -6.64 16.51
N SER A 29 13.88 -6.92 16.01
CA SER A 29 14.34 -8.29 15.67
C SER A 29 14.25 -9.27 16.85
N ARG A 30 14.37 -8.78 18.08
CA ARG A 30 14.22 -9.57 19.31
C ARG A 30 12.82 -10.18 19.49
N ASP A 31 11.79 -9.57 18.89
CA ASP A 31 10.40 -9.98 19.03
C ASP A 31 9.95 -10.89 17.88
N THR A 32 10.88 -11.51 17.16
CA THR A 32 10.60 -12.41 16.02
C THR A 32 9.66 -13.55 16.42
N LEU A 33 9.81 -14.11 17.62
CA LEU A 33 8.94 -15.18 18.11
C LEU A 33 7.48 -14.73 18.22
N LEU A 34 7.23 -13.46 18.61
CA LEU A 34 5.88 -12.92 18.66
C LEU A 34 5.25 -12.85 17.26
N LEU A 35 6.02 -12.40 16.25
CA LEU A 35 5.52 -12.38 14.87
C LEU A 35 5.29 -13.78 14.31
N ARG A 36 6.09 -14.78 14.68
CA ARG A 36 5.86 -16.19 14.34
C ARG A 36 4.56 -16.71 14.94
N LYS A 37 4.27 -16.39 16.20
CA LYS A 37 2.98 -16.75 16.83
C LYS A 37 1.79 -16.10 16.11
N ILE A 38 1.91 -14.83 15.71
CA ILE A 38 0.86 -14.14 14.93
C ILE A 38 0.67 -14.80 13.56
N GLN A 39 1.76 -15.12 12.86
CA GLN A 39 1.71 -15.82 11.58
C GLN A 39 1.03 -17.19 11.73
N SER A 40 1.39 -17.97 12.75
CA SER A 40 0.76 -19.25 13.05
C SER A 40 -0.73 -19.11 13.41
N TYR A 41 -1.12 -18.07 14.14
CA TYR A 41 -2.52 -17.80 14.49
C TYR A 41 -3.37 -17.53 13.24
N PHE A 42 -2.89 -16.69 12.32
CA PHE A 42 -3.61 -16.42 11.08
C PHE A 42 -3.47 -17.55 10.04
N GLY A 43 -2.46 -18.41 10.18
CA GLY A 43 -2.15 -19.47 9.22
C GLY A 43 -1.66 -18.97 7.86
N LEU A 44 -1.29 -17.68 7.76
CA LEU A 44 -0.91 -17.01 6.51
C LEU A 44 0.06 -15.86 6.75
N GLY A 45 0.49 -15.22 5.66
CA GLY A 45 1.42 -14.10 5.69
C GLY A 45 2.88 -14.53 5.69
N ILE A 46 3.76 -13.53 5.51
CA ILE A 46 5.19 -13.72 5.35
C ILE A 46 5.92 -12.97 6.46
N ILE A 47 6.95 -13.60 7.03
CA ILE A 47 7.90 -12.95 7.94
C ILE A 47 9.16 -12.59 7.15
N SER A 48 9.54 -11.32 7.20
CA SER A 48 10.78 -10.79 6.64
C SER A 48 11.65 -10.23 7.76
N GLU A 49 12.82 -10.82 7.92
CA GLU A 49 13.83 -10.37 8.88
C GLU A 49 14.79 -9.40 8.20
N ARG A 50 14.97 -8.22 8.80
CA ARG A 50 15.89 -7.17 8.36
C ARG A 50 16.91 -6.93 9.46
N LEU A 51 17.83 -7.90 9.61
CA LEU A 51 18.80 -7.94 10.71
C LEU A 51 19.66 -6.67 10.78
N SER A 52 20.11 -6.14 9.63
CA SER A 52 20.89 -4.89 9.56
C SER A 52 20.14 -3.65 10.09
N LEU A 53 18.82 -3.71 10.19
CA LEU A 53 17.97 -2.63 10.72
C LEU A 53 17.34 -2.99 12.07
N ASN A 54 17.73 -4.10 12.69
CA ASN A 54 17.12 -4.65 13.91
C ASN A 54 15.60 -4.75 13.85
N LYS A 55 15.08 -5.15 12.68
CA LYS A 55 13.64 -5.19 12.41
C LYS A 55 13.19 -6.55 11.93
N VAL A 56 12.01 -6.94 12.36
CA VAL A 56 11.27 -8.07 11.80
C VAL A 56 9.88 -7.61 11.41
N VAL A 57 9.41 -8.08 10.26
CA VAL A 57 8.14 -7.66 9.68
C VAL A 57 7.29 -8.89 9.40
N TYR A 58 6.07 -8.89 9.90
CA TYR A 58 4.99 -9.75 9.44
C TYR A 58 4.13 -8.97 8.44
N SER A 59 3.85 -9.55 7.27
CA SER A 59 3.05 -8.89 6.24
C SER A 59 2.14 -9.84 5.48
N VAL A 60 0.95 -9.35 5.12
CA VAL A 60 -0.02 -10.02 4.26
C VAL A 60 -0.36 -9.09 3.11
N GLN A 61 -0.03 -9.50 1.88
CA GLN A 61 -0.27 -8.71 0.65
C GLN A 61 -1.27 -9.37 -0.30
N SER A 62 -1.59 -10.65 -0.07
CA SER A 62 -2.59 -11.37 -0.85
C SER A 62 -3.95 -10.72 -0.63
N TYR A 63 -4.51 -10.19 -1.71
CA TYR A 63 -5.83 -9.59 -1.69
C TYR A 63 -6.91 -10.56 -1.18
N LYS A 64 -6.82 -11.82 -1.59
CA LYS A 64 -7.71 -12.91 -1.16
C LYS A 64 -7.62 -13.12 0.36
N ASP A 65 -6.41 -13.16 0.90
CA ASP A 65 -6.17 -13.41 2.33
C ASP A 65 -6.63 -12.21 3.17
N ILE A 66 -6.43 -11.00 2.66
CA ILE A 66 -6.90 -9.77 3.32
C ILE A 66 -8.43 -9.77 3.43
N ILE A 67 -9.14 -10.09 2.37
CA ILE A 67 -10.61 -10.10 2.37
C ILE A 67 -11.18 -11.26 3.20
N ASN A 68 -10.60 -12.45 3.08
CA ASN A 68 -11.21 -13.64 3.65
C ASN A 68 -10.78 -13.90 5.10
N VAL A 69 -9.68 -13.30 5.56
CA VAL A 69 -9.11 -13.59 6.89
C VAL A 69 -8.88 -12.31 7.69
N ILE A 70 -8.12 -11.34 7.14
CA ILE A 70 -7.72 -10.16 7.91
C ILE A 70 -8.91 -9.24 8.21
N ILE A 71 -9.73 -8.90 7.21
CA ILE A 71 -10.91 -8.05 7.39
C ILE A 71 -11.91 -8.70 8.37
N PRO A 72 -12.33 -9.96 8.18
CA PRO A 72 -13.27 -10.63 9.09
C PRO A 72 -12.75 -10.69 10.53
N HIS A 73 -11.46 -10.94 10.73
CA HIS A 73 -10.88 -10.95 12.08
C HIS A 73 -11.06 -9.60 12.79
N PHE A 74 -10.74 -8.49 12.13
CA PHE A 74 -10.86 -7.15 12.73
C PHE A 74 -12.30 -6.59 12.74
N ASP A 75 -13.21 -7.19 11.97
CA ASP A 75 -14.66 -6.95 12.11
C ASP A 75 -15.20 -7.63 13.38
N GLN A 76 -14.79 -8.87 13.63
CA GLN A 76 -15.18 -9.64 14.82
C GLN A 76 -14.49 -9.15 16.10
N TYR A 77 -13.23 -8.72 15.99
CA TYR A 77 -12.42 -8.23 17.09
C TYR A 77 -11.94 -6.79 16.81
N PRO A 78 -12.82 -5.79 17.01
CA PRO A 78 -12.51 -4.41 16.67
C PRO A 78 -11.32 -3.86 17.46
N LEU A 79 -10.46 -3.12 16.77
CA LEU A 79 -9.40 -2.34 17.41
C LEU A 79 -10.01 -1.26 18.30
N VAL A 80 -9.46 -1.10 19.51
CA VAL A 80 -9.95 -0.10 20.49
C VAL A 80 -9.20 1.24 20.36
N THR A 81 -7.99 1.20 19.81
CA THR A 81 -7.13 2.39 19.67
C THR A 81 -7.50 3.24 18.45
N GLN A 82 -6.84 4.39 18.27
CA GLN A 82 -6.96 5.23 17.07
C GLN A 82 -6.69 4.48 15.75
N LYS A 83 -6.02 3.31 15.80
CA LYS A 83 -5.86 2.43 14.63
C LYS A 83 -7.17 1.88 14.08
N LYS A 84 -8.28 1.94 14.82
CA LYS A 84 -9.61 1.60 14.31
C LYS A 84 -9.97 2.44 13.10
N ALA A 85 -9.68 3.74 13.13
CA ALA A 85 -9.95 4.63 12.01
C ALA A 85 -9.14 4.24 10.77
N ASP A 86 -7.84 3.94 10.94
CA ASP A 86 -6.98 3.44 9.85
C ASP A 86 -7.51 2.12 9.26
N TYR A 87 -7.97 1.21 10.13
CA TYR A 87 -8.57 -0.06 9.70
C TYR A 87 -9.85 0.16 8.89
N LEU A 88 -10.74 1.07 9.31
CA LEU A 88 -11.97 1.36 8.57
C LEU A 88 -11.66 1.95 7.18
N LEU A 89 -10.69 2.87 7.10
CA LEU A 89 -10.22 3.41 5.82
C LEU A 89 -9.57 2.32 4.95
N PHE A 90 -8.80 1.43 5.56
CA PHE A 90 -8.22 0.27 4.87
C PHE A 90 -9.30 -0.63 4.27
N LYS A 91 -10.29 -1.04 5.07
CA LYS A 91 -11.41 -1.86 4.63
C LYS A 91 -12.17 -1.21 3.46
N GLN A 92 -12.44 0.09 3.55
CA GLN A 92 -13.06 0.85 2.45
C GLN A 92 -12.22 0.81 1.17
N ALA A 93 -10.91 1.03 1.27
CA ALA A 93 -10.02 0.98 0.11
C ALA A 93 -9.91 -0.43 -0.50
N ILE A 94 -9.93 -1.50 0.30
CA ILE A 94 -10.00 -2.88 -0.18
C ILE A 94 -11.30 -3.13 -0.96
N ASN A 95 -12.44 -2.66 -0.44
CA ASN A 95 -13.73 -2.80 -1.13
C ASN A 95 -13.73 -2.07 -2.48
N LEU A 96 -13.15 -0.87 -2.55
CA LEU A 96 -12.99 -0.14 -3.81
C LEU A 96 -12.11 -0.91 -4.80
N LEU A 97 -11.03 -1.56 -4.34
CA LEU A 97 -10.20 -2.42 -5.18
C LEU A 97 -10.95 -3.63 -5.74
N ASN A 98 -12.00 -4.12 -5.04
CA ASN A 98 -12.85 -5.23 -5.48
C ASN A 98 -13.71 -4.87 -6.70
N LEU A 99 -14.23 -3.65 -6.71
CA LEU A 99 -15.23 -3.18 -7.68
C LEU A 99 -14.62 -2.82 -9.05
N LYS A 100 -13.51 -3.46 -9.46
CA LYS A 100 -12.74 -3.18 -10.69
C LYS A 100 -12.26 -1.72 -10.83
N ALA A 101 -12.17 -0.96 -9.74
CA ALA A 101 -11.66 0.41 -9.73
C ALA A 101 -10.21 0.57 -10.24
N LYS A 102 -9.48 -0.54 -10.46
CA LYS A 102 -8.10 -0.54 -10.99
C LYS A 102 -7.96 0.21 -12.32
N SER A 103 -9.02 0.28 -13.13
CA SER A 103 -8.99 0.94 -14.45
C SER A 103 -9.82 2.23 -14.52
N ASN A 104 -10.42 2.67 -13.41
CA ASN A 104 -11.22 3.91 -13.34
C ASN A 104 -10.45 4.96 -12.54
N ILE A 105 -10.17 6.11 -13.16
CA ILE A 105 -9.44 7.21 -12.52
C ILE A 105 -10.10 7.73 -11.25
N GLU A 106 -11.43 7.76 -11.19
CA GLU A 106 -12.14 8.22 -10.01
C GLU A 106 -12.01 7.23 -8.86
N GLY A 107 -12.02 5.93 -9.15
CA GLY A 107 -11.75 4.88 -8.17
C GLY A 107 -10.33 4.96 -7.62
N PHE A 108 -9.34 5.19 -8.49
CA PHE A 108 -7.94 5.41 -8.11
C PHE A 108 -7.76 6.67 -7.24
N ARG A 109 -8.38 7.79 -7.62
CA ARG A 109 -8.39 9.04 -6.84
C ARG A 109 -9.03 8.84 -5.47
N SER A 110 -10.11 8.07 -5.41
CA SER A 110 -10.79 7.74 -4.16
C SER A 110 -9.88 6.95 -3.23
N ILE A 111 -9.19 5.92 -3.74
CA ILE A 111 -8.21 5.14 -2.95
C ILE A 111 -7.04 6.02 -2.48
N LEU A 112 -6.56 6.93 -3.34
CA LEU A 112 -5.53 7.90 -2.97
C LEU A 112 -5.97 8.86 -1.87
N SER A 113 -7.20 9.36 -1.94
CA SER A 113 -7.79 10.21 -0.90
C SER A 113 -7.89 9.47 0.43
N LEU A 114 -8.40 8.22 0.43
CA LEU A 114 -8.42 7.36 1.61
C LEU A 114 -7.02 7.17 2.20
N LYS A 115 -6.00 6.97 1.34
CA LYS A 115 -4.61 6.84 1.76
C LYS A 115 -4.06 8.12 2.40
N ALA A 116 -4.43 9.29 1.89
CA ALA A 116 -4.04 10.57 2.46
C ALA A 116 -4.65 10.79 3.85
N SER A 117 -5.86 10.26 4.09
CA SER A 117 -6.59 10.39 5.36
C SER A 117 -6.19 9.38 6.44
N MET A 118 -5.43 8.33 6.11
CA MET A 118 -4.86 7.43 7.11
C MET A 118 -3.75 8.15 7.90
N ASN A 119 -3.49 7.74 9.15
CA ASN A 119 -2.51 8.34 10.07
C ASN A 119 -1.06 8.41 9.53
N SER A 120 -0.77 7.77 8.40
CA SER A 120 0.55 7.85 7.75
C SER A 120 0.63 8.79 6.54
N GLY A 121 -0.47 9.45 6.17
CA GLY A 121 -0.57 10.42 5.07
C GLY A 121 -0.05 9.92 3.71
N LEU A 122 0.14 10.86 2.78
CA LEU A 122 0.97 10.68 1.58
C LEU A 122 2.40 11.12 1.92
N SER A 123 3.17 10.29 2.61
CA SER A 123 4.51 10.72 3.09
C SER A 123 5.49 10.95 1.94
N SER A 124 6.14 12.12 1.90
CA SER A 124 7.23 12.44 0.96
C SER A 124 8.57 11.83 1.36
N HIS A 125 8.86 11.58 2.64
CA HIS A 125 10.00 10.81 3.15
C HIS A 125 9.69 10.37 4.60
N ASN A 126 9.89 9.08 4.92
CA ASN A 126 9.93 8.48 6.27
C ASN A 126 8.89 8.92 7.35
N LYS A 127 7.77 8.20 7.46
CA LYS A 127 7.21 7.72 8.75
C LYS A 127 6.59 6.33 8.55
N LYS A 128 7.31 5.30 8.99
CA LYS A 128 6.92 3.89 8.87
C LYS A 128 5.79 3.56 9.85
N LYS A 129 4.61 3.23 9.32
CA LYS A 129 3.63 2.23 9.79
C LYS A 129 2.34 2.43 8.98
N CYS A 130 2.37 2.15 7.67
CA CYS A 130 1.15 2.20 6.86
C CYS A 130 0.94 0.96 6.03
N ILE A 131 -0.33 0.66 5.97
CA ILE A 131 -1.04 -0.18 5.04
C ILE A 131 -1.09 0.54 3.67
N PHE A 132 -0.89 -0.23 2.59
CA PHE A 132 -0.70 0.13 1.18
C PHE A 132 0.70 0.58 0.73
N PHE A 133 1.27 -0.16 -0.22
CA PHE A 133 2.47 0.21 -0.97
C PHE A 133 2.09 0.60 -2.41
N TYR A 134 2.57 1.76 -2.84
CA TYR A 134 2.68 2.14 -4.25
C TYR A 134 3.94 1.50 -4.82
N LYS A 135 3.82 0.75 -5.92
CA LYS A 135 5.01 0.32 -6.68
C LYS A 135 5.12 1.13 -7.96
N ARG A 136 6.10 2.03 -8.04
CA ARG A 136 6.51 2.66 -9.31
C ARG A 136 7.16 1.59 -10.20
N PRO A 137 6.81 1.47 -11.50
CA PRO A 137 7.50 0.56 -12.42
C PRO A 137 8.98 0.94 -12.55
N ARG A 138 9.88 -0.05 -12.48
CA ARG A 138 11.34 0.09 -12.56
C ARG A 138 11.84 0.74 -13.88
N TRP A 139 10.99 0.84 -14.89
CA TRP A 139 11.31 1.44 -16.20
C TRP A 139 11.10 2.96 -16.25
N PHE A 140 10.40 3.54 -15.27
CA PHE A 140 10.10 4.96 -15.25
C PHE A 140 11.34 5.82 -14.96
N GLU A 141 12.23 5.37 -14.07
CA GLU A 141 13.49 6.07 -13.71
C GLU A 141 14.45 6.21 -14.91
N ARG A 142 14.49 5.21 -15.80
CA ARG A 142 15.34 5.27 -17.00
C ARG A 142 14.86 6.32 -18.01
N SER A 143 13.56 6.62 -18.03
CA SER A 143 12.99 7.60 -18.96
C SER A 143 13.24 9.05 -18.54
N GLU A 144 13.48 9.32 -17.25
CA GLU A 144 13.93 10.63 -16.78
C GLU A 144 15.45 10.79 -16.92
N ALA A 145 16.22 9.73 -16.61
CA ALA A 145 17.67 9.73 -16.83
C ALA A 145 18.04 9.93 -18.32
N ALA A 146 17.27 9.35 -19.24
CA ALA A 146 17.46 9.54 -20.67
C ALA A 146 17.08 10.95 -21.18
N ARG A 147 16.23 11.70 -20.45
CA ARG A 147 15.87 13.08 -20.79
C ARG A 147 16.83 14.13 -20.22
N GLY A 148 17.71 13.74 -19.28
CA GLY A 148 18.76 14.61 -18.74
C GLY A 148 20.00 14.74 -19.63
N ASN A 149 20.17 13.85 -20.61
CA ASN A 149 21.38 13.76 -21.47
C ASN A 149 21.14 14.18 -22.92
N ILE A 150 20.12 15.00 -23.20
CA ILE A 150 19.98 15.70 -24.48
C ILE A 150 20.23 17.19 -24.23
N LYS A 151 21.49 17.49 -23.94
CA LYS A 151 22.12 18.78 -24.17
C LYS A 151 23.53 18.45 -24.64
N ASP A 152 23.66 18.33 -25.96
CA ASP A 152 24.66 18.98 -26.82
C ASP A 152 24.26 18.70 -28.28
#